data_AF-F9WKU3-F1
#
_entry.id   AF-F9WKU3-F1
#
_cell.length_a   1.000
_cell.length_b   1.000
_cell.length_c   1.000
_cell.angle_alpha   90.00
_cell.angle_beta   90.00
_cell.angle_gamma   90.00
#
_symmetry.space_group_name_H-M   'P 1'
#
loop_
_entity.id
_entity.type
_entity.pdbx_description
1 polymer ?
#
loop_
_entity_poly.entity_id
_entity_poly.type
_entity_poly.pdbx_seq_one_letter_code
_entity_poly.pdbx_strand_id
1 'polypeptide(L)'
;MSVGLPLPKKIVAHGWWTKDRRKISKSLGNAFDPLEKGAEFGLDALKYFLLRESGFSDDGDYSDRNMIARLNGELADTLGNLVMRCTSSKINTSREWPQPGTYTERDNLLVRLISDMPGTVDHYYGIPDLQKALATIFDVLRAINGYVTDMAPWKLVKTDPERLRTVLYITLEGVRLGTLLLSPVLSEKAPVIFDTLGVPAANRVGVESFEFGVVPPGTPLGNASEGEVLFAKHVLNNTKAARKE
;
A
#
# COMPACT_ATOMS: atom_id res chain seq x y z
N MET A 1 -3.37 -40.32 -5.43
CA MET A 1 -4.26 -41.49 -5.27
C MET A 1 -3.50 -42.80 -5.39
N SER A 2 -2.88 -43.11 -6.55
CA SER A 2 -2.12 -44.37 -6.75
C SER A 2 -1.00 -44.62 -5.72
N VAL A 3 -0.19 -43.59 -5.41
CA VAL A 3 0.93 -43.71 -4.45
C VAL A 3 0.56 -43.37 -3.00
N GLY A 4 -0.72 -43.31 -2.65
CA GLY A 4 -1.18 -43.10 -1.25
C GLY A 4 -0.87 -41.73 -0.62
N LEU A 5 -0.30 -40.77 -1.35
CA LEU A 5 0.02 -39.43 -0.83
C LEU A 5 -1.23 -38.53 -0.65
N PRO A 6 -1.20 -37.60 0.33
CA PRO A 6 -2.28 -36.64 0.53
C PRO A 6 -2.48 -35.74 -0.70
N LEU A 7 -3.75 -35.44 -1.00
CA LEU A 7 -4.11 -34.56 -2.11
C LEU A 7 -3.88 -33.08 -1.77
N PRO A 8 -3.63 -32.22 -2.79
CA PRO A 8 -3.55 -30.79 -2.58
C PRO A 8 -4.86 -30.25 -2.00
N LYS A 9 -4.76 -29.29 -1.07
CA LYS A 9 -5.94 -28.66 -0.44
C LYS A 9 -6.60 -27.62 -1.33
N LYS A 10 -5.80 -26.92 -2.15
CA LYS A 10 -6.24 -25.87 -3.06
C LYS A 10 -5.42 -25.96 -4.34
N ILE A 11 -6.08 -25.83 -5.49
CA ILE A 11 -5.47 -25.62 -6.79
C ILE A 11 -6.06 -24.32 -7.31
N VAL A 12 -5.19 -23.34 -7.58
CA VAL A 12 -5.59 -22.03 -8.09
C VAL A 12 -5.13 -21.95 -9.54
N ALA A 13 -6.07 -21.70 -10.44
CA ALA A 13 -5.81 -21.44 -11.85
C ALA A 13 -6.15 -19.97 -12.13
N HIS A 14 -5.30 -19.29 -12.89
CA HIS A 14 -5.46 -17.87 -13.23
C HIS A 14 -5.61 -17.68 -14.74
N GLY A 15 -6.21 -16.55 -15.14
CA GLY A 15 -6.30 -16.10 -16.53
C GLY A 15 -4.95 -15.77 -17.15
N TRP A 16 -4.98 -15.39 -18.43
CA TRP A 16 -3.80 -15.04 -19.22
C TRP A 16 -3.68 -13.53 -19.39
N TRP A 17 -2.44 -13.04 -19.48
CA TRP A 17 -2.19 -11.62 -19.72
C TRP A 17 -2.20 -11.28 -21.21
N THR A 18 -2.86 -10.17 -21.53
CA THR A 18 -2.75 -9.45 -22.80
C THR A 18 -2.04 -8.12 -22.59
N LYS A 19 -1.61 -7.49 -23.69
CA LYS A 19 -1.02 -6.15 -23.68
C LYS A 19 -1.70 -5.29 -24.72
N ASP A 20 -2.20 -4.14 -24.31
CA ASP A 20 -2.98 -3.22 -25.15
C ASP A 20 -4.15 -3.94 -25.86
N ARG A 21 -4.81 -4.85 -25.15
CA ARG A 21 -5.90 -5.73 -25.60
C ARG A 21 -5.51 -6.65 -26.76
N ARG A 22 -4.22 -6.99 -26.88
CA ARG A 22 -3.68 -7.91 -27.89
C ARG A 22 -2.87 -9.02 -27.23
N LYS A 23 -2.89 -10.21 -27.84
CA LYS A 23 -2.05 -11.34 -27.41
C LYS A 23 -0.58 -10.91 -27.36
N ILE A 24 0.09 -11.12 -26.23
CA ILE A 24 1.52 -10.85 -26.10
C ILE A 24 2.30 -11.81 -27.02
N SER A 25 3.07 -11.25 -27.96
CA SER A 25 3.92 -12.05 -28.84
C SER A 25 5.16 -11.28 -29.30
N LYS A 26 6.32 -11.95 -29.28
CA LYS A 26 7.56 -11.43 -29.86
C LYS A 26 7.42 -11.23 -31.38
N SER A 27 6.76 -12.15 -32.08
CA SER A 27 6.59 -12.07 -33.54
C SER A 27 5.60 -10.99 -33.99
N LEU A 28 4.66 -10.59 -33.12
CA LEU A 28 3.71 -9.51 -33.40
C LEU A 28 4.23 -8.12 -32.97
N GLY A 29 5.46 -8.06 -32.45
CA GLY A 29 6.09 -6.80 -32.03
C GLY A 29 5.52 -6.17 -30.76
N ASN A 30 4.68 -6.89 -30.00
CA ASN A 30 4.05 -6.42 -28.76
C ASN A 30 4.50 -7.23 -27.54
N ALA A 31 5.76 -7.67 -27.53
CA ALA A 31 6.34 -8.35 -26.38
C ALA A 31 6.17 -7.50 -25.10
N PHE A 32 5.97 -8.22 -23.99
CA PHE A 32 5.97 -7.67 -22.65
C PHE A 32 7.17 -8.26 -21.91
N ASP A 33 8.10 -7.40 -21.53
CA ASP A 33 9.24 -7.78 -20.70
C ASP A 33 9.02 -7.25 -19.27
N PRO A 34 8.74 -8.12 -18.29
CA PRO A 34 8.51 -7.70 -16.91
C PRO A 34 9.75 -7.11 -16.25
N LEU A 35 10.96 -7.46 -16.69
CA LEU A 35 12.20 -6.89 -16.15
C LEU A 35 12.39 -5.45 -16.62
N GLU A 36 12.11 -5.20 -17.91
CA GLU A 36 12.09 -3.83 -18.47
C GLU A 36 11.08 -2.97 -17.73
N LYS A 37 9.84 -3.47 -17.53
CA LYS A 37 8.79 -2.73 -16.82
C LYS A 37 9.05 -2.57 -15.32
N GLY A 38 9.70 -3.54 -14.69
CA GLY A 38 10.17 -3.43 -13.31
C GLY A 38 11.27 -2.38 -13.16
N ALA A 39 12.18 -2.26 -14.12
CA ALA A 39 13.20 -1.21 -14.14
C ALA A 39 12.60 0.19 -14.45
N GLU A 40 11.59 0.25 -15.33
CA GLU A 40 10.93 1.51 -15.72
C GLU A 40 10.08 2.09 -14.59
N PHE A 41 9.25 1.26 -13.93
CA PHE A 41 8.25 1.73 -12.97
C PHE A 41 8.49 1.32 -11.52
N GLY A 42 9.51 0.49 -11.26
CA GLY A 42 9.78 -0.12 -9.96
C GLY A 42 9.15 -1.51 -9.82
N LEU A 43 9.93 -2.44 -9.27
CA LEU A 43 9.56 -3.86 -9.17
C LEU A 43 8.29 -4.07 -8.33
N ASP A 44 8.23 -3.47 -7.14
CA ASP A 44 7.05 -3.56 -6.27
C ASP A 44 5.80 -2.90 -6.88
N ALA A 45 5.98 -1.82 -7.65
CA ALA A 45 4.87 -1.18 -8.34
C ALA A 45 4.30 -2.07 -9.45
N LEU A 46 5.16 -2.78 -10.19
CA LEU A 46 4.74 -3.76 -11.19
C LEU A 46 4.04 -4.96 -10.53
N LYS A 47 4.59 -5.52 -9.44
CA LYS A 47 3.95 -6.61 -8.68
C LYS A 47 2.55 -6.20 -8.21
N TYR A 48 2.45 -5.01 -7.62
CA TYR A 48 1.17 -4.45 -7.19
C TYR A 48 0.20 -4.34 -8.36
N PHE A 49 0.61 -3.77 -9.50
CA PHE A 49 -0.24 -3.65 -10.68
C PHE A 49 -0.78 -5.01 -11.13
N LEU A 50 0.09 -6.02 -11.29
CA LEU A 50 -0.31 -7.34 -11.76
C LEU A 50 -1.31 -8.02 -10.81
N LEU A 51 -1.13 -7.89 -9.50
CA LEU A 51 -2.02 -8.48 -8.50
C LEU A 51 -3.31 -7.69 -8.27
N ARG A 52 -3.32 -6.40 -8.61
CA ARG A 52 -4.43 -5.48 -8.35
C ARG A 52 -5.34 -5.28 -9.56
N GLU A 53 -4.80 -5.30 -10.77
CA GLU A 53 -5.54 -5.02 -12.01
C GLU A 53 -6.46 -6.18 -12.38
N SER A 54 -6.04 -7.42 -12.18
CA SER A 54 -6.75 -8.62 -12.60
C SER A 54 -6.90 -9.61 -11.44
N GLY A 55 -8.10 -10.18 -11.31
CA GLY A 55 -8.35 -11.34 -10.46
C GLY A 55 -8.06 -12.63 -11.23
N PHE A 56 -8.07 -13.77 -10.54
CA PHE A 56 -7.72 -15.05 -11.19
C PHE A 56 -8.75 -15.55 -12.22
N SER A 57 -10.01 -15.10 -12.13
CA SER A 57 -11.08 -15.51 -13.05
C SER A 57 -11.00 -14.85 -14.42
N ASP A 58 -10.25 -13.75 -14.56
CA ASP A 58 -10.27 -12.90 -15.73
C ASP A 58 -8.92 -12.93 -16.47
N ASP A 59 -8.96 -12.78 -17.79
CA ASP A 59 -7.76 -12.45 -18.55
C ASP A 59 -7.40 -10.99 -18.30
N GLY A 60 -6.22 -10.75 -17.72
CA GLY A 60 -5.72 -9.41 -17.44
C GLY A 60 -5.22 -8.69 -18.70
N ASP A 61 -5.29 -7.36 -18.69
CA ASP A 61 -4.67 -6.52 -19.74
C ASP A 61 -3.67 -5.56 -19.13
N TYR A 62 -2.46 -5.56 -19.67
CA TYR A 62 -1.44 -4.58 -19.34
C TYR A 62 -1.48 -3.41 -20.33
N SER A 63 -1.46 -2.18 -19.82
CA SER A 63 -1.07 -1.00 -20.59
C SER A 63 -0.26 -0.06 -19.71
N ASP A 64 0.71 0.65 -20.28
CA ASP A 64 1.50 1.65 -19.54
C ASP A 64 0.59 2.72 -18.94
N ARG A 65 -0.53 3.04 -19.60
CA ARG A 65 -1.56 3.95 -19.08
C ARG A 65 -2.16 3.45 -17.76
N ASN A 66 -2.63 2.21 -17.71
CA ASN A 66 -3.25 1.67 -16.50
C ASN A 66 -2.21 1.46 -15.40
N MET A 67 -0.99 1.04 -15.76
CA MET A 67 0.14 0.95 -14.83
C MET A 67 0.38 2.29 -14.14
N ILE A 68 0.59 3.36 -14.92
CA ILE A 68 0.83 4.71 -14.42
C ILE A 68 -0.35 5.20 -13.57
N ALA A 69 -1.59 4.90 -13.99
CA ALA A 69 -2.78 5.28 -13.23
C ALA A 69 -2.80 4.65 -11.83
N ARG A 70 -2.49 3.36 -11.70
CA ARG A 70 -2.41 2.69 -10.39
C ARG A 70 -1.22 3.15 -9.56
N LEU A 71 -0.04 3.27 -10.18
CA LEU A 71 1.15 3.79 -9.50
C LEU A 71 0.90 5.18 -8.93
N ASN A 72 0.37 6.10 -9.74
CA ASN A 72 0.14 7.47 -9.30
C ASN A 72 -1.01 7.55 -8.29
N GLY A 73 -2.17 6.97 -8.60
CA GLY A 73 -3.39 7.17 -7.80
C GLY A 73 -3.42 6.36 -6.50
N GLU A 74 -2.93 5.12 -6.53
CA GLU A 74 -2.94 4.23 -5.37
C GLU A 74 -1.60 4.32 -4.62
N LEU A 75 -0.49 3.92 -5.24
CA LEU A 75 0.79 3.84 -4.52
C LEU A 75 1.33 5.21 -4.10
N ALA A 76 1.36 6.20 -5.00
CA ALA A 76 1.87 7.53 -4.68
C ALA A 76 0.85 8.38 -3.90
N ASP A 77 -0.36 8.57 -4.44
CA ASP A 77 -1.34 9.52 -3.90
C ASP A 77 -2.07 9.02 -2.66
N THR A 78 -2.27 7.70 -2.52
CA THR A 78 -2.96 7.14 -1.34
C THR A 78 -1.96 6.72 -0.28
N LEU A 79 -1.06 5.77 -0.57
CA LEU A 79 -0.12 5.23 0.41
C LEU A 79 1.06 6.19 0.68
N GLY A 80 1.79 6.60 -0.37
CA GLY A 80 2.98 7.45 -0.25
C GLY A 80 2.68 8.79 0.40
N ASN A 81 1.59 9.45 -0.01
CA ASN A 81 1.14 10.71 0.59
C ASN A 81 0.81 10.57 2.08
N LEU A 82 0.17 9.47 2.53
CA LEU A 82 -0.08 9.24 3.95
C LEU A 82 1.22 9.11 4.74
N VAL A 83 2.14 8.27 4.26
CA VAL A 83 3.45 8.07 4.89
C VAL A 83 4.17 9.41 5.04
N MET A 84 4.19 10.22 3.97
CA MET A 84 4.83 11.54 4.00
C MET A 84 4.14 12.51 4.97
N ARG A 85 2.80 12.50 5.03
CA ARG A 85 2.04 13.39 5.93
C ARG A 85 2.27 13.07 7.41
N CYS A 86 2.21 11.79 7.79
CA CYS A 86 2.36 11.40 9.19
C CYS A 86 3.81 11.44 9.71
N THR A 87 4.80 11.49 8.81
CA THR A 87 6.23 11.54 9.16
C THR A 87 6.86 12.93 8.93
N SER A 88 6.16 13.84 8.25
CA SER A 88 6.66 15.20 7.99
C SER A 88 6.99 15.94 9.28
N SER A 89 8.19 16.53 9.34
CA SER A 89 8.63 17.40 10.45
C SER A 89 7.73 18.63 10.67
N LYS A 90 6.91 19.00 9.67
CA LYS A 90 5.94 20.11 9.78
C LYS A 90 4.68 19.72 10.52
N ILE A 91 4.35 18.43 10.58
CA ILE A 91 3.14 17.92 11.24
C ILE A 91 3.53 17.14 12.49
N ASN A 92 4.41 16.14 12.35
CA ASN A 92 4.99 15.40 13.47
C ASN A 92 6.30 16.07 13.91
N THR A 93 6.17 17.18 14.62
CA THR A 93 7.28 18.04 15.05
C THR A 93 8.19 17.37 16.07
N SER A 94 7.66 16.49 16.92
CA SER A 94 8.42 15.70 17.89
C SER A 94 9.12 14.49 17.27
N ARG A 95 8.81 14.15 16.01
CA ARG A 95 9.44 13.05 15.26
C ARG A 95 9.35 11.70 15.99
N GLU A 96 8.19 11.44 16.60
CA GLU A 96 7.92 10.21 17.34
C GLU A 96 6.46 9.77 17.19
N TRP A 97 6.12 8.58 17.68
CA TRP A 97 4.75 8.11 17.85
C TRP A 97 4.14 8.82 19.07
N PRO A 98 3.14 9.69 18.90
CA PRO A 98 2.64 10.49 20.01
C PRO A 98 1.70 9.68 20.91
N GLN A 99 1.64 10.03 22.20
CA GLN A 99 0.62 9.50 23.11
C GLN A 99 -0.76 10.05 22.71
N PRO A 100 -1.73 9.21 22.27
CA PRO A 100 -3.07 9.68 21.95
C PRO A 100 -3.79 10.17 23.21
N GLY A 101 -4.60 11.22 23.05
CA GLY A 101 -5.61 11.62 24.03
C GLY A 101 -6.92 10.85 23.86
N THR A 102 -8.02 11.44 24.31
CA THR A 102 -9.35 10.81 24.21
C THR A 102 -9.81 10.65 22.77
N TYR A 103 -10.33 9.47 22.42
CA TYR A 103 -10.95 9.22 21.12
C TYR A 103 -12.36 9.77 21.05
N THR A 104 -12.63 10.52 19.99
CA THR A 104 -13.97 10.92 19.57
C THR A 104 -14.71 9.73 18.95
N GLU A 105 -16.02 9.84 18.76
CA GLU A 105 -16.80 8.83 18.03
C GLU A 105 -16.22 8.55 16.63
N ARG A 106 -15.83 9.62 15.93
CA ARG A 106 -15.23 9.52 14.60
C ARG A 106 -13.88 8.79 14.60
N ASP A 107 -13.08 8.99 15.64
CA ASP A 107 -11.82 8.25 15.81
C ASP A 107 -12.10 6.77 16.01
N ASN A 108 -13.05 6.44 16.89
CA ASN A 108 -13.40 5.06 17.20
C ASN A 108 -13.93 4.32 15.97
N LEU A 109 -14.68 4.98 15.08
CA LEU A 109 -15.10 4.38 13.81
C LEU A 109 -13.92 4.03 12.91
N LEU A 110 -12.92 4.91 12.80
CA LEU A 110 -11.73 4.63 12.01
C LEU A 110 -10.84 3.55 12.65
N VAL A 111 -10.66 3.59 13.97
CA VAL A 111 -9.90 2.56 14.71
C VAL A 111 -10.53 1.19 14.52
N ARG A 112 -11.86 1.07 14.56
CA ARG A 112 -12.56 -0.19 14.26
C ARG A 112 -12.26 -0.67 12.83
N LEU A 113 -12.40 0.20 11.84
CA LEU A 113 -12.09 -0.14 10.45
C LEU A 113 -10.65 -0.64 10.27
N ILE A 114 -9.68 0.00 10.93
CA ILE A 114 -8.27 -0.41 10.91
C ILE A 114 -8.10 -1.77 11.62
N SER A 115 -8.78 -1.99 12.74
CA SER A 115 -8.68 -3.21 13.55
C SER A 115 -9.36 -4.43 12.89
N ASP A 116 -10.40 -4.21 12.09
CA ASP A 116 -11.12 -5.26 11.36
C ASP A 116 -10.42 -5.67 10.05
N MET A 117 -9.54 -4.80 9.53
CA MET A 117 -8.83 -5.00 8.26
C MET A 117 -8.02 -6.32 8.21
N PRO A 118 -7.22 -6.69 9.22
CA PRO A 118 -6.41 -7.91 9.16
C PRO A 118 -7.24 -9.18 9.00
N GLY A 119 -8.39 -9.31 9.69
CA GLY A 119 -9.25 -10.48 9.58
C GLY A 119 -9.87 -10.63 8.19
N THR A 120 -10.27 -9.50 7.58
CA THR A 120 -10.81 -9.48 6.21
C THR A 120 -9.73 -9.83 5.18
N VAL A 121 -8.53 -9.27 5.36
CA VAL A 121 -7.39 -9.51 4.47
C VAL A 121 -6.88 -10.95 4.60
N ASP A 122 -6.80 -11.50 5.80
CA ASP A 122 -6.46 -12.90 6.06
C ASP A 122 -7.43 -13.86 5.36
N HIS A 123 -8.74 -13.58 5.44
CA HIS A 123 -9.75 -14.35 4.71
C HIS A 123 -9.48 -14.38 3.20
N TYR A 124 -9.17 -13.24 2.60
CA TYR A 124 -8.87 -13.16 1.17
C TYR A 124 -7.54 -13.84 0.80
N TYR A 125 -6.49 -13.68 1.61
CA TYR A 125 -5.25 -14.46 1.45
C TYR A 125 -5.49 -15.97 1.61
N GLY A 126 -6.45 -16.37 2.47
CA GLY A 126 -6.88 -17.75 2.65
C GLY A 126 -7.61 -18.33 1.42
N ILE A 127 -8.35 -17.52 0.66
CA ILE A 127 -8.99 -17.89 -0.64
C ILE A 127 -8.04 -17.75 -1.85
N PRO A 128 -6.77 -17.44 -1.59
CA PRO A 128 -5.88 -16.56 -2.37
C PRO A 128 -6.49 -15.50 -3.32
N ASP A 129 -7.56 -14.79 -2.95
CA ASP A 129 -8.06 -13.66 -3.74
C ASP A 129 -7.26 -12.37 -3.46
N LEU A 130 -6.06 -12.29 -4.05
CA LEU A 130 -5.11 -11.20 -3.81
C LEU A 130 -5.64 -9.84 -4.27
N GLN A 131 -6.46 -9.81 -5.33
CA GLN A 131 -7.05 -8.57 -5.81
C GLN A 131 -7.97 -7.96 -4.74
N LYS A 132 -8.83 -8.78 -4.13
CA LYS A 132 -9.71 -8.31 -3.04
C LYS A 132 -8.94 -7.96 -1.79
N ALA A 133 -7.93 -8.74 -1.41
CA ALA A 133 -7.05 -8.40 -0.28
C ALA A 133 -6.44 -6.99 -0.46
N LEU A 134 -5.84 -6.73 -1.62
CA LEU A 134 -5.25 -5.42 -1.94
C LEU A 134 -6.31 -4.31 -1.99
N ALA A 135 -7.47 -4.55 -2.59
CA ALA A 135 -8.56 -3.58 -2.63
C ALA A 135 -9.02 -3.18 -1.22
N THR A 136 -9.22 -4.16 -0.33
CA THR A 136 -9.59 -3.93 1.07
C THR A 136 -8.57 -3.07 1.80
N ILE A 137 -7.27 -3.37 1.67
CA ILE A 137 -6.23 -2.54 2.31
C ILE A 137 -6.32 -1.09 1.81
N PHE A 138 -6.49 -0.91 0.50
CA PHE A 138 -6.58 0.43 -0.10
C PHE A 138 -7.86 1.18 0.25
N ASP A 139 -8.98 0.49 0.51
CA ASP A 139 -10.20 1.13 1.03
C ASP A 139 -9.97 1.74 2.42
N VAL A 140 -9.27 1.03 3.30
CA VAL A 140 -8.90 1.54 4.62
C VAL A 140 -7.90 2.69 4.51
N LEU A 141 -6.88 2.60 3.65
CA LEU A 141 -5.94 3.70 3.40
C LEU A 141 -6.65 4.95 2.84
N ARG A 142 -7.68 4.78 2.00
CA ARG A 142 -8.52 5.90 1.54
C ARG A 142 -9.34 6.51 2.68
N ALA A 143 -9.91 5.69 3.56
CA ALA A 143 -10.62 6.18 4.75
C ALA A 143 -9.70 6.98 5.68
N ILE A 144 -8.46 6.52 5.89
CA ILE A 144 -7.44 7.24 6.67
C ILE A 144 -7.10 8.58 6.00
N ASN A 145 -6.93 8.62 4.67
CA ASN A 145 -6.72 9.88 3.93
C ASN A 145 -7.87 10.88 4.11
N GLY A 146 -9.12 10.39 4.04
CA GLY A 146 -10.31 11.20 4.29
C GLY A 146 -10.33 11.76 5.71
N TYR A 147 -10.03 10.92 6.70
CA TYR A 147 -9.89 11.35 8.10
C TYR A 147 -8.80 12.40 8.30
N VAL A 148 -7.60 12.20 7.75
CA VAL A 148 -6.49 13.17 7.82
C VAL A 148 -6.90 14.50 7.18
N THR A 149 -7.63 14.45 6.07
CA THR A 149 -8.11 15.65 5.39
C THR A 149 -9.10 16.42 6.25
N ASP A 150 -10.06 15.74 6.86
CA ASP A 150 -11.10 16.36 7.70
C ASP A 150 -10.53 16.91 9.02
N MET A 151 -9.56 16.22 9.61
CA MET A 151 -8.90 16.66 10.84
C MET A 151 -7.90 17.80 10.60
N ALA A 152 -7.44 17.98 9.35
CA ALA A 152 -6.51 19.02 8.94
C ALA A 152 -5.31 19.20 9.91
N PRO A 153 -4.48 18.17 10.15
CA PRO A 153 -3.47 18.17 11.20
C PRO A 153 -2.45 19.30 11.06
N TRP A 154 -2.20 19.79 9.85
CA TRP A 154 -1.37 20.98 9.60
C TRP A 154 -1.85 22.27 10.28
N LYS A 155 -3.15 22.37 10.61
CA LYS A 155 -3.70 23.45 11.44
C LYS A 155 -3.54 23.13 12.91
N LEU A 156 -3.82 21.88 13.30
CA LEU A 156 -3.78 21.40 14.69
C LEU A 156 -2.41 21.59 15.35
N VAL A 157 -1.31 21.53 14.58
CA VAL A 157 0.05 21.85 15.07
C VAL A 157 0.10 23.15 15.86
N LYS A 158 -0.68 24.16 15.47
CA LYS A 158 -0.72 25.47 16.15
C LYS A 158 -1.94 25.64 17.05
N THR A 159 -3.06 25.01 16.71
CA THR A 159 -4.35 25.31 17.35
C THR A 159 -4.69 24.33 18.47
N ASP A 160 -4.33 23.06 18.33
CA ASP A 160 -4.69 22.01 19.28
C ASP A 160 -3.69 20.84 19.22
N PRO A 161 -2.53 20.99 19.89
CA PRO A 161 -1.51 19.96 19.94
C PRO A 161 -1.99 18.66 20.59
N GLU A 162 -2.96 18.72 21.52
CA GLU A 162 -3.51 17.52 22.15
C GLU A 162 -4.29 16.70 21.13
N ARG A 163 -5.18 17.33 20.37
CA ARG A 163 -5.94 16.67 19.30
C ARG A 163 -5.02 16.12 18.21
N LEU A 164 -3.97 16.86 17.85
CA LEU A 164 -2.99 16.44 16.85
C LEU A 164 -2.37 15.08 17.21
N ARG A 165 -2.01 14.87 18.49
CA ARG A 165 -1.42 13.60 18.95
C ARG A 165 -2.34 12.42 18.65
N THR A 166 -3.62 12.54 18.95
CA THR A 166 -4.62 11.50 18.68
C THR A 166 -4.73 11.20 17.17
N VAL A 167 -4.83 12.25 16.35
CA VAL A 167 -4.94 12.12 14.88
C VAL A 167 -3.70 11.45 14.28
N LEU A 168 -2.51 11.87 14.72
CA LEU A 168 -1.24 11.31 14.27
C LEU A 168 -1.08 9.84 14.66
N TYR A 169 -1.39 9.49 15.91
CA TYR A 169 -1.27 8.12 16.39
C TYR A 169 -2.13 7.15 15.57
N ILE A 170 -3.41 7.49 15.35
CA ILE A 170 -4.33 6.66 14.54
C ILE A 170 -3.82 6.54 13.10
N THR A 171 -3.31 7.63 12.53
CA THR A 171 -2.77 7.64 11.16
C THR A 171 -1.53 6.76 11.05
N LEU A 172 -0.60 6.85 11.99
CA LEU A 172 0.63 6.04 12.03
C LEU A 172 0.31 4.55 12.19
N GLU A 173 -0.59 4.18 13.11
CA GLU A 173 -1.02 2.78 13.27
C GLU A 173 -1.73 2.25 12.02
N GLY A 174 -2.60 3.05 11.40
CA GLY A 174 -3.28 2.67 10.16
C GLY A 174 -2.31 2.45 9.00
N VAL A 175 -1.30 3.32 8.85
CA VAL A 175 -0.23 3.15 7.86
C VAL A 175 0.60 1.91 8.17
N ARG A 176 0.96 1.65 9.44
CA ARG A 176 1.71 0.46 9.85
C ARG A 176 0.97 -0.81 9.49
N LEU A 177 -0.31 -0.94 9.84
CA LEU A 177 -1.11 -2.13 9.55
C LEU A 177 -1.34 -2.32 8.05
N GLY A 178 -1.66 -1.24 7.32
CA GLY A 178 -1.78 -1.31 5.87
C GLY A 178 -0.48 -1.76 5.21
N THR A 179 0.67 -1.26 5.68
CA THR A 179 2.00 -1.65 5.20
C THR A 179 2.32 -3.11 5.52
N LEU A 180 1.99 -3.57 6.72
CA LEU A 180 2.21 -4.95 7.15
C LEU A 180 1.48 -5.94 6.26
N LEU A 181 0.20 -5.67 5.97
CA LEU A 181 -0.62 -6.50 5.11
C LEU A 181 -0.23 -6.39 3.63
N LEU A 182 0.39 -5.28 3.20
CA LEU A 182 0.96 -5.12 1.86
C LEU A 182 2.35 -5.72 1.69
N SER A 183 3.06 -6.04 2.78
CA SER A 183 4.45 -6.51 2.74
C SER A 183 4.71 -7.75 1.85
N PRO A 184 3.77 -8.70 1.67
CA PRO A 184 3.96 -9.79 0.72
C PRO A 184 4.02 -9.33 -0.75
N VAL A 185 3.46 -8.16 -1.07
CA VAL A 185 3.41 -7.59 -2.42
C VAL A 185 4.44 -6.48 -2.60
N LEU A 186 4.62 -5.63 -1.58
CA LEU A 186 5.57 -4.52 -1.54
C LEU A 186 6.82 -4.90 -0.75
N SER A 187 7.53 -5.93 -1.22
CA SER A 187 8.67 -6.53 -0.50
C SER A 187 9.86 -5.58 -0.26
N GLU A 188 10.09 -4.63 -1.15
CA GLU A 188 11.19 -3.65 -1.05
C GLU A 188 10.73 -2.35 -0.41
N LYS A 189 9.47 -1.94 -0.66
CA LYS A 189 8.92 -0.67 -0.16
C LYS A 189 8.38 -0.76 1.25
N ALA A 190 7.83 -1.90 1.68
CA ALA A 190 7.33 -2.05 3.04
C ALA A 190 8.44 -1.87 4.11
N PRO A 191 9.65 -2.45 3.97
CA PRO A 191 10.77 -2.16 4.88
C PRO A 191 11.10 -0.67 4.96
N VAL A 192 11.16 0.03 3.82
CA VAL A 192 11.44 1.49 3.78
C VAL A 192 10.36 2.27 4.53
N ILE A 193 9.08 1.92 4.36
CA ILE A 193 7.98 2.54 5.12
C ILE A 193 8.15 2.26 6.62
N PHE A 194 8.42 1.02 7.03
CA PHE A 194 8.62 0.67 8.43
C PHE A 194 9.82 1.40 9.05
N ASP A 195 10.92 1.54 8.31
CA ASP A 195 12.08 2.29 8.74
C ASP A 195 11.73 3.78 8.89
N THR A 196 11.00 4.35 7.94
CA THR A 196 10.52 5.75 8.01
C THR A 196 9.64 5.98 9.25
N LEU A 197 8.76 5.02 9.55
CA LEU A 197 7.90 5.05 10.74
C LEU A 197 8.65 4.68 12.04
N GLY A 198 9.88 4.17 11.97
CA GLY A 198 10.61 3.69 13.16
C GLY A 198 10.00 2.45 13.81
N VAL A 199 9.28 1.61 13.05
CA VAL A 199 8.61 0.41 13.59
C VAL A 199 9.66 -0.64 13.98
N PRO A 200 9.68 -1.13 15.23
CA PRO A 200 10.62 -2.18 15.64
C PRO A 200 10.46 -3.46 14.83
N ALA A 201 11.55 -4.18 14.57
CA ALA A 201 11.53 -5.39 13.72
C ALA A 201 10.52 -6.46 14.20
N ALA A 202 10.35 -6.61 15.53
CA ALA A 202 9.38 -7.52 16.12
C ALA A 202 7.92 -7.17 15.76
N ASN A 203 7.62 -5.91 15.44
CA ASN A 203 6.28 -5.44 15.07
C ASN A 203 6.04 -5.37 13.55
N ARG A 204 6.98 -5.90 12.75
CA ARG A 204 6.89 -5.95 11.27
C ARG A 204 6.43 -7.30 10.73
N VAL A 205 6.21 -8.28 11.61
CA VAL A 205 5.83 -9.67 11.30
C VAL A 205 4.99 -10.25 12.44
N GLY A 206 4.39 -11.43 12.22
CA GLY A 206 3.63 -12.12 13.24
C GLY A 206 2.18 -11.65 13.34
N VAL A 207 1.30 -12.56 13.76
CA VAL A 207 -0.16 -12.30 13.87
C VAL A 207 -0.45 -11.35 15.04
N GLU A 208 0.38 -11.39 16.07
CA GLU A 208 0.37 -10.44 17.19
C GLU A 208 0.55 -8.99 16.72
N SER A 209 1.27 -8.77 15.62
CA SER A 209 1.46 -7.44 15.04
C SER A 209 0.26 -6.94 14.25
N PHE A 210 -0.79 -7.77 14.07
CA PHE A 210 -2.03 -7.35 13.41
C PHE A 210 -2.94 -6.53 14.33
N GLU A 211 -2.68 -6.53 15.63
CA GLU A 211 -3.44 -5.73 16.58
C GLU A 211 -3.17 -4.23 16.39
N PHE A 212 -4.18 -3.40 16.65
CA PHE A 212 -4.01 -1.95 16.68
C PHE A 212 -3.31 -1.52 17.97
N GLY A 213 -2.30 -0.66 17.85
CA GLY A 213 -1.63 -0.04 18.99
C GLY A 213 -0.44 -0.82 19.55
N VAL A 214 0.16 -1.71 18.76
CA VAL A 214 1.34 -2.50 19.17
C VAL A 214 2.62 -1.67 19.26
N VAL A 215 2.71 -0.55 18.54
CA VAL A 215 3.85 0.36 18.64
C VAL A 215 3.63 1.34 19.78
N PRO A 216 4.50 1.35 20.81
CA PRO A 216 4.30 2.19 21.97
C PRO A 216 4.53 3.67 21.63
N PRO A 217 3.73 4.58 22.23
CA PRO A 217 4.04 6.01 22.22
C PRO A 217 5.45 6.31 22.73
N GLY A 218 6.08 7.34 22.16
CA GLY A 218 7.49 7.69 22.38
C GLY A 218 8.48 6.95 21.47
N THR A 219 8.02 6.01 20.64
CA THR A 219 8.89 5.39 19.61
C THR A 219 9.36 6.47 18.63
N PRO A 220 10.67 6.67 18.42
CA PRO A 220 11.15 7.68 17.47
C PRO A 220 10.87 7.24 16.03
N LEU A 221 10.55 8.19 15.15
CA LEU A 221 10.52 7.95 13.71
C LEU A 221 11.95 7.73 13.20
N GLY A 222 12.10 6.94 12.13
CA GLY A 222 13.40 6.81 11.48
C GLY A 222 13.86 8.08 10.79
N ASN A 223 15.15 8.15 10.50
CA ASN A 223 15.74 9.25 9.74
C ASN A 223 15.26 9.15 8.29
N ALA A 224 14.24 9.94 7.94
CA ALA A 224 13.88 10.09 6.53
C ALA A 224 14.95 10.94 5.86
N SER A 225 15.54 10.43 4.77
CA SER A 225 16.39 11.22 3.90
C SER A 225 15.53 12.36 3.34
N GLU A 226 15.83 13.62 3.67
CA GLU A 226 15.08 14.76 3.14
C GLU A 226 15.06 14.69 1.59
N GLY A 227 13.86 14.57 1.02
CA GLY A 227 13.64 14.50 -0.44
C GLY A 227 13.46 13.10 -1.02
N GLU A 228 13.55 12.03 -0.23
CA GLU A 228 13.30 10.67 -0.73
C GLU A 228 11.80 10.43 -1.00
N VAL A 229 11.46 10.18 -2.26
CA VAL A 229 10.08 9.91 -2.69
C VAL A 229 9.85 8.40 -2.70
N LEU A 230 8.91 7.94 -1.88
CA LEU A 230 8.61 6.51 -1.76
C LEU A 230 8.16 5.89 -3.10
N PHE A 231 7.25 6.58 -3.81
CA PHE A 231 6.76 6.23 -5.13
C PHE A 231 6.78 7.49 -6.02
N ALA A 232 7.72 7.55 -6.96
CA ALA A 232 7.79 8.65 -7.91
C ALA A 232 6.61 8.58 -8.88
N LYS A 233 5.95 9.71 -9.15
CA LYS A 233 4.88 9.75 -10.14
C LYS A 233 5.44 9.72 -11.55
N HIS A 234 4.74 9.02 -12.44
CA HIS A 234 5.06 8.97 -13.86
C HIS A 234 4.04 9.78 -14.68
N VAL A 235 4.49 10.36 -15.78
CA VAL A 235 3.63 11.02 -16.76
C VAL A 235 3.71 10.23 -18.07
N LEU A 236 2.58 10.08 -18.76
CA LEU A 236 2.57 9.46 -20.08
C LEU A 236 3.38 10.33 -21.06
N ASN A 237 4.47 9.77 -21.58
CA ASN A 237 5.21 10.40 -22.67
C ASN A 237 4.42 10.23 -23.97
N ASN A 238 3.72 11.27 -24.40
CA ASN A 238 2.98 11.31 -25.68
C ASN A 238 3.90 11.28 -26.93
N THR A 239 5.23 11.25 -26.76
CA THR A 239 6.20 11.49 -27.84
C THR A 239 6.46 10.30 -28.77
N LYS A 240 5.90 9.10 -28.52
CA LYS A 240 6.07 7.95 -29.44
C LYS A 240 4.99 7.84 -30.53
N ALA A 241 3.99 8.71 -30.56
CA ALA A 241 2.94 8.70 -31.59
C ALA A 241 3.27 9.53 -32.85
N ALA A 242 4.38 10.29 -32.87
CA ALA A 242 4.71 11.21 -33.98
C ALA A 242 5.88 10.74 -34.88
N ARG A 243 6.29 9.46 -34.79
CA ARG A 243 7.29 8.87 -35.71
C ARG A 243 6.76 7.58 -36.31
N LYS A 244 5.74 7.70 -37.15
CA LYS A 244 5.34 6.73 -38.17
C LYS A 244 4.30 7.39 -39.09
N GLU A 245 4.75 8.43 -39.80
CA GLU A 245 4.26 8.80 -41.13
C GLU A 245 5.48 8.95 -42.03
#